data_AF-A0A0M7BYB5-F1
#
_entry.id   AF-A0A0M7BYB5-F1
#
_cell.length_a   1.000
_cell.length_b   1.000
_cell.length_c   1.000
_cell.angle_alpha   90.00
_cell.angle_beta   90.00
_cell.angle_gamma   90.00
#
_symmetry.space_group_name_H-M   'P 1'
#
loop_
_entity.id
_entity.type
_entity.pdbx_description
1 polymer ?
#
loop_
_entity_poly.entity_id
_entity_poly.type
_entity_poly.pdbx_seq_one_letter_code
_entity_poly.pdbx_strand_id
1 'polypeptide(L)'
;MNLTTSMRPQARRALHLLVAMAAACVIASCVSVGRPSVTQLAISDPPVFMTSHALRFSADAVNSMSVPAGFLTDLASIPKMLWWWQSPHEDTLAPAILHDYLYWEQPCSRDEADAVMYVSMIQVGMKKSTADRIYQGIRTGFAVAAWDNNRQARAGGEPRFFSAAYTEQLMDGNIEAQATLAKIQANAVQAKGTVVADTPVDSIRTVCAAAAKKFTQLRKG
;
A
#
# COMPACT_ATOMS: atom_id res chain seq x y z
N MET A 1 -59.77 -50.99 38.72
CA MET A 1 -59.35 -50.18 37.56
C MET A 1 -58.04 -49.49 37.93
N ASN A 2 -57.00 -49.73 37.12
CA ASN A 2 -55.67 -49.07 37.01
C ASN A 2 -54.78 -49.07 38.27
N LEU A 3 -53.87 -50.05 38.48
CA LEU A 3 -52.58 -50.35 37.85
C LEU A 3 -51.51 -49.22 37.91
N THR A 4 -50.32 -49.67 38.31
CA THR A 4 -48.96 -49.13 38.15
C THR A 4 -48.42 -48.22 39.25
N THR A 5 -47.46 -48.63 40.09
CA THR A 5 -46.11 -49.24 39.95
C THR A 5 -45.05 -48.20 40.32
N SER A 6 -44.43 -48.47 41.47
CA SER A 6 -43.13 -48.00 41.96
C SER A 6 -42.09 -47.67 40.88
N MET A 7 -41.42 -46.53 41.01
CA MET A 7 -40.18 -46.22 40.29
C MET A 7 -39.05 -45.86 41.27
N ARG A 8 -37.91 -46.53 41.09
CA ARG A 8 -36.63 -46.36 41.79
C ARG A 8 -35.85 -45.12 41.29
N PRO A 9 -34.90 -44.59 42.07
CA PRO A 9 -34.04 -43.47 41.67
C PRO A 9 -32.73 -43.97 41.03
N GLN A 10 -32.44 -43.52 39.82
CA GLN A 10 -31.15 -43.59 39.09
C GLN A 10 -31.44 -42.96 37.71
N ALA A 11 -30.68 -42.06 37.10
CA ALA A 11 -29.30 -41.71 37.26
C ALA A 11 -29.10 -40.24 36.81
N ARG A 12 -28.24 -39.54 37.54
CA ARG A 12 -27.53 -38.35 37.08
C ARG A 12 -26.91 -38.64 35.71
N ARG A 13 -27.13 -37.75 34.73
CA ARG A 13 -26.29 -37.45 33.53
C ARG A 13 -27.21 -37.12 32.35
N ALA A 14 -27.54 -35.84 32.17
CA ALA A 14 -27.80 -35.22 30.86
C ALA A 14 -28.39 -33.81 31.03
N LEU A 15 -27.64 -32.87 31.62
CA LEU A 15 -27.90 -31.44 31.39
C LEU A 15 -26.66 -30.59 31.64
N HIS A 16 -25.57 -30.95 30.98
CA HIS A 16 -24.45 -30.03 30.76
C HIS A 16 -24.20 -29.95 29.25
N LEU A 17 -25.23 -29.52 28.52
CA LEU A 17 -25.07 -28.96 27.19
C LEU A 17 -24.97 -27.45 27.37
N LEU A 18 -23.97 -26.85 26.71
CA LEU A 18 -23.80 -25.41 26.45
C LEU A 18 -22.85 -24.59 27.34
N VAL A 19 -21.72 -25.12 27.78
CA VAL A 19 -20.54 -24.26 28.05
C VAL A 19 -19.26 -24.98 27.63
N ALA A 20 -18.98 -25.04 26.34
CA ALA A 20 -17.63 -25.35 25.87
C ALA A 20 -17.41 -24.82 24.45
N MET A 21 -16.50 -23.85 24.38
CA MET A 21 -15.76 -23.44 23.19
C MET A 21 -16.54 -22.72 22.08
N ALA A 22 -16.97 -21.50 22.38
CA ALA A 22 -16.75 -20.41 21.43
C ALA A 22 -15.25 -20.07 21.42
N ALA A 23 -14.43 -20.94 20.81
CA ALA A 23 -13.10 -20.55 20.37
C ALA A 23 -13.34 -19.60 19.20
N ALA A 24 -13.37 -18.30 19.50
CA ALA A 24 -13.43 -17.24 18.51
C ALA A 24 -12.27 -17.48 17.53
N CYS A 25 -12.61 -18.00 16.34
CA CYS A 25 -11.73 -17.95 15.20
C CYS A 25 -11.66 -16.47 14.82
N VAL A 26 -10.84 -15.70 15.54
CA VAL A 26 -10.38 -14.40 15.07
C VAL A 26 -9.47 -14.74 13.91
N ILE A 27 -10.06 -14.87 12.73
CA ILE A 27 -9.32 -14.82 11.49
C ILE A 27 -8.69 -13.44 11.51
N ALA A 28 -7.43 -13.35 11.94
CA ALA A 28 -6.63 -12.17 11.72
C ALA A 28 -6.56 -12.04 10.19
N SER A 29 -7.47 -11.25 9.62
CA SER A 29 -7.43 -10.83 8.24
C SER A 29 -6.22 -9.91 8.10
N CYS A 30 -5.04 -10.53 8.03
CA CYS A 30 -3.77 -9.90 7.71
C CYS A 30 -3.75 -9.54 6.23
N VAL A 31 -4.74 -8.76 5.76
CA VAL A 31 -4.58 -8.03 4.51
C VAL A 31 -3.65 -6.88 4.83
N SER A 32 -2.37 -7.09 4.53
CA SER A 32 -1.27 -6.25 5.02
C SER A 32 -0.84 -5.15 4.05
N VAL A 33 -1.48 -5.10 2.87
CA VAL A 33 -1.54 -3.94 1.98
C VAL A 33 -3.00 -3.81 1.54
N GLY A 34 -3.60 -2.63 1.69
CA GLY A 34 -4.94 -2.38 1.15
C GLY A 34 -4.92 -2.46 -0.38
N ARG A 35 -6.04 -2.82 -1.00
CA ARG A 35 -6.15 -2.71 -2.46
C ARG A 35 -6.01 -1.23 -2.84
N PRO A 36 -5.06 -0.86 -3.72
CA PRO A 36 -4.93 0.51 -4.14
C PRO A 36 -6.14 0.87 -4.98
N SER A 37 -6.84 1.95 -4.62
CA SER A 37 -7.75 2.58 -5.54
C SER A 37 -6.98 3.71 -6.21
N VAL A 38 -6.74 3.56 -7.52
CA VAL A 38 -6.06 4.56 -8.34
C VAL A 38 -6.97 5.03 -9.45
N THR A 39 -6.79 6.29 -9.83
CA THR A 39 -7.30 6.85 -11.07
C THR A 39 -6.13 7.08 -11.99
N GLN A 40 -6.15 6.47 -13.18
CA GLN A 40 -5.17 6.79 -14.22
C GLN A 40 -5.55 8.14 -14.85
N LEU A 41 -4.70 9.15 -14.66
CA LEU A 41 -4.92 10.51 -15.15
C LEU A 41 -4.41 10.71 -16.58
N ALA A 42 -3.41 9.93 -17.01
CA ALA A 42 -2.91 9.95 -18.38
C ALA A 42 -2.45 8.56 -18.84
N ILE A 43 -2.65 8.29 -20.14
CA ILE A 43 -2.21 7.07 -20.84
C ILE A 43 -0.88 7.33 -21.59
N SER A 44 -0.18 8.41 -21.23
CA SER A 44 1.14 8.75 -21.78
C SER A 44 2.21 7.69 -21.45
N ASP A 45 3.40 7.82 -22.05
CA ASP A 45 4.60 7.09 -21.63
C ASP A 45 5.63 8.07 -21.02
N PRO A 46 5.78 8.13 -19.69
CA PRO A 46 5.18 7.26 -18.68
C PRO A 46 3.70 7.58 -18.38
N PRO A 47 2.91 6.59 -17.92
CA PRO A 47 1.56 6.83 -17.45
C PRO A 47 1.59 7.63 -16.14
N VAL A 48 0.49 8.31 -15.84
CA VAL A 48 0.34 9.07 -14.58
C VAL A 48 -0.88 8.57 -13.85
N PHE A 49 -0.71 8.24 -12.57
CA PHE A 49 -1.75 7.77 -11.68
C PHE A 49 -1.88 8.70 -10.47
N MET A 50 -3.09 8.74 -9.92
CA MET A 50 -3.38 9.36 -8.65
C MET A 50 -4.05 8.35 -7.73
N THR A 51 -3.68 8.33 -6.46
CA THR A 51 -4.43 7.58 -5.45
C THR A 51 -5.81 8.21 -5.26
N SER A 52 -6.89 7.52 -5.62
CA SER A 52 -8.26 8.02 -5.40
C SER A 52 -8.71 7.82 -3.96
N HIS A 53 -8.14 6.81 -3.28
CA HIS A 53 -8.34 6.55 -1.86
C HIS A 53 -7.01 6.30 -1.17
N ALA A 54 -7.00 6.43 0.17
CA ALA A 54 -5.79 6.17 0.94
C ALA A 54 -5.34 4.71 0.80
N LEU A 55 -4.09 4.49 0.38
CA LEU A 55 -3.47 3.17 0.28
C LEU A 55 -2.78 2.83 1.59
N ARG A 56 -3.29 1.83 2.32
CA ARG A 56 -2.73 1.40 3.60
C ARG A 56 -1.66 0.33 3.43
N PHE A 57 -0.59 0.43 4.22
CA PHE A 57 0.46 -0.58 4.34
C PHE A 57 0.72 -0.90 5.82
N SER A 58 0.87 -2.18 6.14
CA SER A 58 1.22 -2.65 7.49
C SER A 58 2.47 -3.53 7.43
N ALA A 59 3.56 -3.06 8.04
CA ALA A 59 4.77 -3.85 8.19
C ALA A 59 4.51 -5.05 9.12
N ASP A 60 3.79 -4.81 10.22
CA ASP A 60 3.33 -5.79 11.20
C ASP A 60 2.00 -5.34 11.85
N ALA A 61 1.62 -5.95 12.98
CA ALA A 61 0.35 -5.71 13.65
C ALA A 61 0.20 -4.30 14.27
N VAL A 62 1.30 -3.61 14.55
CA VAL A 62 1.28 -2.29 15.23
C VAL A 62 1.92 -1.18 14.39
N ASN A 63 2.70 -1.54 13.38
CA ASN A 63 3.40 -0.61 12.50
C ASN A 63 2.69 -0.51 11.14
N SER A 64 1.89 0.53 10.96
CA SER A 64 1.18 0.81 9.71
C SER A 64 1.29 2.27 9.27
N MET A 65 1.24 2.49 7.96
CA MET A 65 1.21 3.82 7.34
C MET A 65 0.17 3.85 6.23
N SER A 66 -0.12 5.05 5.71
CA SER A 66 -0.97 5.23 4.54
C SER A 66 -0.36 6.24 3.58
N VAL A 67 -0.46 5.95 2.28
CA VAL A 67 -0.33 6.98 1.24
C VAL A 67 -1.70 7.67 1.15
N PRO A 68 -1.79 9.00 1.28
CA PRO A 68 -3.07 9.70 1.24
C PRO A 68 -3.71 9.62 -0.16
N ALA A 69 -5.01 9.89 -0.23
CA ALA A 69 -5.67 10.18 -1.51
C ALA A 69 -5.09 11.48 -2.11
N GLY A 70 -5.12 11.60 -3.43
CA GLY A 70 -4.57 12.73 -4.17
C GLY A 70 -3.06 12.68 -4.38
N PHE A 71 -2.36 11.60 -3.99
CA PHE A 71 -0.93 11.44 -4.28
C PHE A 71 -0.71 11.07 -5.75
N LEU A 72 0.19 11.79 -6.41
CA LEU A 72 0.49 11.67 -7.84
C LEU A 72 1.77 10.86 -8.09
N THR A 73 1.68 9.83 -8.91
CA THR A 73 2.78 8.89 -9.20
C THR A 73 2.85 8.56 -10.69
N ASP A 74 4.06 8.47 -11.21
CA ASP A 74 4.37 8.08 -12.59
C ASP A 74 5.10 6.73 -12.67
N LEU A 75 5.28 6.06 -11.51
CA LEU A 75 5.99 4.79 -11.32
C LEU A 75 7.44 4.82 -11.83
N ALA A 76 7.99 6.02 -12.05
CA ALA A 76 9.26 6.21 -12.72
C ALA A 76 10.47 5.88 -11.82
N SER A 77 10.25 5.65 -10.53
CA SER A 77 11.30 5.18 -9.61
C SER A 77 11.76 3.75 -9.91
N ILE A 78 10.97 2.99 -10.65
CA ILE A 78 11.26 1.61 -11.07
C ILE A 78 11.65 1.63 -12.55
N PRO A 79 12.82 1.09 -12.94
CA PRO A 79 13.23 1.04 -14.35
C PRO A 79 12.17 0.44 -15.28
N LYS A 80 11.93 1.05 -16.44
CA LYS A 80 10.93 0.58 -17.43
C LYS A 80 11.06 -0.89 -17.83
N MET A 81 12.28 -1.41 -17.87
CA MET A 81 12.53 -2.83 -18.16
C MET A 81 11.90 -3.79 -17.13
N LEU A 82 11.55 -3.29 -15.95
CA LEU A 82 10.87 -4.03 -14.90
C LEU A 82 9.37 -3.81 -14.93
N TRP A 83 8.80 -2.94 -15.77
CA TRP A 83 7.36 -2.68 -15.73
C TRP A 83 6.47 -3.88 -16.11
N TRP A 84 7.04 -4.95 -16.67
CA TRP A 84 6.32 -6.19 -16.97
C TRP A 84 5.62 -6.82 -15.75
N TRP A 85 6.08 -6.59 -14.52
CA TRP A 85 5.42 -7.12 -13.32
C TRP A 85 4.35 -6.18 -12.76
N GLN A 86 4.33 -4.92 -13.20
CA GLN A 86 3.30 -3.94 -12.90
C GLN A 86 2.11 -4.17 -13.85
N SER A 87 1.55 -5.38 -13.78
CA SER A 87 0.36 -5.72 -14.53
C SER A 87 -0.78 -4.75 -14.15
N PRO A 88 -1.66 -4.35 -15.06
CA PRO A 88 -2.80 -3.46 -14.77
C PRO A 88 -3.81 -4.03 -13.77
N HIS A 89 -3.54 -5.18 -13.15
CA HIS A 89 -4.24 -5.66 -11.97
C HIS A 89 -3.72 -4.92 -10.72
N GLU A 90 -4.65 -4.21 -10.09
CA GLU A 90 -4.47 -3.31 -8.93
C GLU A 90 -3.52 -3.85 -7.85
N ASP A 91 -3.50 -5.17 -7.63
CA ASP A 91 -2.69 -5.81 -6.58
C ASP A 91 -1.17 -5.59 -6.73
N THR A 92 -0.63 -5.43 -7.96
CA THR A 92 0.81 -5.21 -8.17
C THR A 92 1.22 -3.73 -8.17
N LEU A 93 0.25 -2.83 -8.25
CA LEU A 93 0.50 -1.39 -8.30
C LEU A 93 0.77 -0.81 -6.90
N ALA A 94 0.17 -1.37 -5.85
CA ALA A 94 0.34 -0.89 -4.48
C ALA A 94 1.81 -0.84 -4.01
N PRO A 95 2.64 -1.89 -4.20
CA PRO A 95 4.06 -1.82 -3.88
C PRO A 95 4.80 -0.67 -4.57
N ALA A 96 4.48 -0.39 -5.84
CA ALA A 96 5.11 0.68 -6.60
C ALA A 96 4.66 2.06 -6.12
N ILE A 97 3.38 2.25 -5.80
CA ILE A 97 2.86 3.51 -5.21
C ILE A 97 3.51 3.79 -3.84
N LEU A 98 3.63 2.76 -2.99
CA LEU A 98 4.30 2.88 -1.69
C LEU A 98 5.76 3.30 -1.85
N HIS A 99 6.45 2.72 -2.84
CA HIS A 99 7.83 3.05 -3.16
C HIS A 99 7.98 4.50 -3.64
N ASP A 100 7.17 4.93 -4.62
CA ASP A 100 7.14 6.32 -5.12
C ASP A 100 6.85 7.32 -4.00
N TYR A 101 5.88 7.03 -3.13
CA TYR A 101 5.55 7.90 -2.01
C TYR A 101 6.72 8.06 -1.04
N LEU A 102 7.41 6.97 -0.70
CA LEU A 102 8.59 7.02 0.18
C LEU A 102 9.80 7.66 -0.50
N TYR A 103 9.96 7.49 -1.82
CA TYR A 103 10.98 8.17 -2.62
C TYR A 103 10.73 9.66 -2.72
N TRP A 104 9.47 10.09 -2.71
CA TRP A 104 9.07 11.49 -2.70
C TRP A 104 9.25 12.13 -1.32
N GLU A 105 8.59 11.60 -0.28
CA GLU A 105 8.59 12.19 1.06
C GLU A 105 9.93 12.02 1.80
N GLN A 106 10.66 10.94 1.50
CA GLN A 106 11.96 10.57 2.09
C GLN A 106 12.01 10.62 3.63
N PRO A 107 11.00 10.10 4.35
CA PRO A 107 11.03 10.08 5.82
C PRO A 107 12.04 9.07 6.37
N CYS A 108 12.39 8.04 5.60
CA CYS A 108 13.34 6.98 5.94
C CYS A 108 14.43 6.86 4.86
N SER A 109 15.39 5.96 5.06
CA SER A 109 16.46 5.75 4.07
C SER A 109 15.94 5.05 2.80
N ARG A 110 16.68 5.19 1.69
CA ARG A 110 16.36 4.50 0.44
C ARG A 110 16.27 2.99 0.64
N ASP A 111 17.22 2.40 1.36
CA ASP A 111 17.26 0.96 1.60
C ASP A 111 16.03 0.48 2.40
N GLU A 112 15.51 1.30 3.33
CA GLU A 112 14.27 0.99 4.04
C GLU A 112 13.03 1.17 3.13
N ALA A 113 13.02 2.15 2.25
CA ALA A 113 11.96 2.32 1.25
C ALA A 113 11.90 1.13 0.28
N ASP A 114 13.06 0.69 -0.22
CA ASP A 114 13.20 -0.52 -1.05
C ASP A 114 12.71 -1.77 -0.28
N ALA A 115 12.97 -1.85 1.03
CA ALA A 115 12.50 -2.93 1.89
C ALA A 115 10.97 -2.91 2.09
N VAL A 116 10.35 -1.73 2.24
CA VAL A 116 8.87 -1.58 2.27
C VAL A 116 8.26 -2.10 0.97
N MET A 117 8.85 -1.76 -0.18
CA MET A 117 8.42 -2.28 -1.47
C MET A 117 8.55 -3.81 -1.54
N TYR A 118 9.66 -4.38 -1.08
CA TYR A 118 9.81 -5.84 -1.04
C TYR A 118 8.76 -6.52 -0.16
N VAL A 119 8.57 -6.02 1.07
CA VAL A 119 7.61 -6.58 2.01
C VAL A 119 6.20 -6.50 1.43
N SER A 120 5.81 -5.37 0.85
CA SER A 120 4.50 -5.20 0.21
C SER A 120 4.31 -6.14 -0.98
N MET A 121 5.33 -6.35 -1.84
CA MET A 121 5.28 -7.35 -2.92
C MET A 121 4.96 -8.75 -2.39
N ILE A 122 5.63 -9.19 -1.32
CA ILE A 122 5.35 -10.50 -0.70
C ILE A 122 3.92 -10.56 -0.13
N GLN A 123 3.46 -9.48 0.49
CA GLN A 123 2.13 -9.40 1.11
C GLN A 123 0.98 -9.46 0.10
N VAL A 124 1.18 -8.93 -1.12
CA VAL A 124 0.22 -9.06 -2.23
C VAL A 124 0.33 -10.41 -2.96
N GLY A 125 1.09 -11.37 -2.39
CA GLY A 125 1.20 -12.73 -2.91
C GLY A 125 2.23 -12.92 -4.02
N MET A 126 3.09 -11.94 -4.28
CA MET A 126 4.16 -12.10 -5.27
C MET A 126 5.13 -13.20 -4.84
N LYS A 127 5.49 -14.08 -5.78
CA LYS A 127 6.51 -15.11 -5.55
C LYS A 127 7.83 -14.45 -5.13
N LYS A 128 8.47 -14.99 -4.08
CA LYS A 128 9.74 -14.48 -3.55
C LYS A 128 10.82 -14.31 -4.62
N SER A 129 10.97 -15.28 -5.53
CA SER A 129 11.95 -15.20 -6.63
C SER A 129 11.68 -14.07 -7.63
N THR A 130 10.41 -13.66 -7.79
CA THR A 130 10.06 -12.48 -8.59
C THR A 130 10.35 -11.20 -7.82
N ALA A 131 9.95 -11.13 -6.55
CA ALA A 131 10.24 -9.99 -5.68
C ALA A 131 11.75 -9.73 -5.55
N ASP A 132 12.56 -10.79 -5.43
CA ASP A 132 14.03 -10.69 -5.40
C ASP A 132 14.60 -10.11 -6.71
N ARG A 133 14.10 -10.52 -7.87
CA ARG A 133 14.55 -9.96 -9.17
C ARG A 133 14.23 -8.47 -9.30
N ILE A 134 13.03 -8.08 -8.87
CA ILE A 134 12.59 -6.67 -8.89
C ILE A 134 13.43 -5.85 -7.91
N TYR A 135 13.61 -6.37 -6.69
CA TYR A 135 14.44 -5.73 -5.68
C TYR A 135 15.86 -5.50 -6.18
N GLN A 136 16.50 -6.49 -6.81
CA GLN A 136 17.83 -6.27 -7.40
C GLN A 136 17.81 -5.20 -8.50
N GLY A 137 16.76 -5.14 -9.31
CA GLY A 137 16.61 -4.15 -10.36
C GLY A 137 16.49 -2.70 -9.86
N ILE A 138 15.92 -2.48 -8.67
CA ILE A 138 15.85 -1.17 -8.01
C ILE A 138 17.10 -0.84 -7.17
N ARG A 139 18.14 -1.69 -7.19
CA ARG A 139 19.44 -1.39 -6.55
C ARG A 139 20.48 -0.80 -7.51
N THR A 140 20.04 -0.35 -8.67
CA THR A 140 20.90 0.19 -9.73
C THR A 140 21.18 1.68 -9.54
N GLY A 141 22.12 2.23 -10.32
CA GLY A 141 22.37 3.67 -10.36
C GLY A 141 21.14 4.50 -10.78
N PHE A 142 20.22 3.90 -11.55
CA PHE A 142 18.94 4.52 -11.89
C PHE A 142 18.11 4.83 -10.65
N ALA A 143 18.03 3.90 -9.70
CA ALA A 143 17.26 4.11 -8.46
C ALA A 143 17.92 5.14 -7.53
N VAL A 144 19.25 5.23 -7.52
CA VAL A 144 19.96 6.32 -6.82
C VAL A 144 19.58 7.67 -7.42
N ALA A 145 19.65 7.79 -8.76
CA ALA A 145 19.26 9.01 -9.45
C ALA A 145 17.77 9.35 -9.22
N ALA A 146 16.88 8.35 -9.24
CA ALA A 146 15.46 8.57 -8.96
C ALA A 146 15.24 9.12 -7.53
N TRP A 147 15.93 8.57 -6.53
CA TRP A 147 15.89 9.09 -5.16
C TRP A 147 16.36 10.54 -5.06
N ASP A 148 17.49 10.87 -5.68
CA ASP A 148 18.05 12.23 -5.62
C ASP A 148 17.22 13.24 -6.43
N ASN A 149 16.68 12.83 -7.58
CA ASN A 149 15.80 13.67 -8.39
C ASN A 149 14.50 14.00 -7.66
N ASN A 150 13.89 13.04 -6.97
CA ASN A 150 12.70 13.29 -6.15
C ASN A 150 13.00 14.30 -5.02
N ARG A 151 14.16 14.16 -4.36
CA ARG A 151 14.61 15.13 -3.34
C ARG A 151 14.70 16.54 -3.90
N GLN A 152 15.34 16.68 -5.07
CA GLN A 152 15.53 17.97 -5.74
C GLN A 152 14.20 18.57 -6.21
N ALA A 153 13.35 17.76 -6.85
CA ALA A 153 12.03 18.17 -7.32
C ALA A 153 11.14 18.68 -6.16
N ARG A 154 11.09 17.92 -5.06
CA ARG A 154 10.34 18.32 -3.85
C ARG A 154 10.89 19.60 -3.24
N ALA A 155 12.21 19.74 -3.14
CA ALA A 155 12.84 20.97 -2.67
C ALA A 155 12.59 22.17 -3.60
N GLY A 156 12.43 21.90 -4.90
CA GLY A 156 12.03 22.89 -5.92
C GLY A 156 10.54 23.22 -5.94
N GLY A 157 9.73 22.60 -5.08
CA GLY A 157 8.29 22.87 -4.96
C GLY A 157 7.41 22.18 -5.99
N GLU A 158 7.88 21.11 -6.65
CA GLU A 158 7.03 20.31 -7.53
C GLU A 158 5.84 19.72 -6.74
N PRO A 159 4.58 19.91 -7.19
CA PRO A 159 3.42 19.41 -6.47
C PRO A 159 3.16 17.92 -6.78
N ARG A 160 2.99 17.11 -5.72
CA ARG A 160 2.61 15.69 -5.82
C ARG A 160 1.37 15.32 -5.02
N PHE A 161 0.70 16.29 -4.42
CA PHE A 161 -0.55 16.08 -3.69
C PHE A 161 -1.63 17.03 -4.15
N PHE A 162 -2.82 16.48 -4.38
CA PHE A 162 -4.02 17.22 -4.69
C PHE A 162 -4.94 17.34 -3.48
N SER A 163 -5.66 18.45 -3.41
CA SER A 163 -6.73 18.67 -2.45
C SER A 163 -7.86 17.67 -2.69
N ALA A 164 -8.60 17.32 -1.63
CA ALA A 164 -9.76 16.42 -1.74
C ALA A 164 -10.76 16.89 -2.83
N ALA A 165 -11.09 18.19 -2.86
CA ALA A 165 -12.00 18.76 -3.84
C ALA A 165 -11.50 18.59 -5.29
N TYR A 166 -10.20 18.77 -5.54
CA TYR A 166 -9.63 18.59 -6.87
C TYR A 166 -9.52 17.09 -7.24
N THR A 167 -9.22 16.23 -6.28
CA THR A 167 -9.23 14.77 -6.44
C THR A 167 -10.63 14.28 -6.85
N GLU A 168 -11.69 14.72 -6.16
CA GLU A 168 -13.08 14.40 -6.49
C GLU A 168 -13.42 14.88 -7.92
N GLN A 169 -13.07 16.12 -8.27
CA GLN A 169 -13.27 16.66 -9.62
C GLN A 169 -12.60 15.80 -10.70
N LEU A 170 -11.38 15.31 -10.45
CA LEU A 170 -10.66 14.45 -11.40
C LEU A 170 -11.27 13.05 -11.51
N MET A 171 -11.88 12.54 -10.44
CA MET A 171 -12.56 11.24 -10.44
C MET A 171 -13.87 11.27 -11.23
N ASP A 172 -14.56 12.40 -11.25
CA ASP A 172 -15.83 12.60 -11.98
C ASP A 172 -15.61 13.06 -13.44
N GLY A 173 -14.38 13.41 -13.81
CA GLY A 173 -14.02 13.97 -15.11
C GLY A 173 -13.60 12.94 -16.17
N ASN A 174 -13.54 13.39 -17.42
CA ASN A 174 -12.96 12.58 -18.51
C ASN A 174 -11.43 12.57 -18.42
N ILE A 175 -10.82 11.39 -18.56
CA ILE A 175 -9.36 11.19 -18.56
C ILE A 175 -8.73 11.86 -19.79
N GLU A 176 -7.78 12.77 -19.59
CA GLU A 176 -6.97 13.34 -20.69
C GLU A 176 -5.90 12.33 -21.13
N ALA A 177 -6.17 11.59 -22.21
CA ALA A 177 -5.33 10.46 -22.64
C ALA A 177 -3.86 10.80 -22.93
N GLN A 178 -3.50 12.06 -23.23
CA GLN A 178 -2.14 12.47 -23.63
C GLN A 178 -1.51 13.57 -22.74
N ALA A 179 -2.06 13.86 -21.57
CA ALA A 179 -1.45 14.85 -20.69
C ALA A 179 -0.13 14.33 -20.09
N THR A 180 0.92 15.15 -20.07
CA THR A 180 2.16 14.82 -19.33
C THR A 180 1.97 15.11 -17.84
N LEU A 181 2.82 14.52 -16.99
CA LEU A 181 2.87 14.84 -15.55
C LEU A 181 2.93 16.36 -15.30
N ALA A 182 3.84 17.05 -16.00
CA ALA A 182 4.01 18.49 -15.88
C ALA A 182 2.74 19.27 -16.25
N LYS A 183 2.00 18.83 -17.27
CA LYS A 183 0.72 19.45 -17.66
C LYS A 183 -0.35 19.24 -16.59
N ILE A 184 -0.47 18.03 -16.06
CA ILE A 184 -1.39 17.70 -14.96
C ILE A 184 -1.10 18.57 -13.74
N GLN A 185 0.17 18.69 -13.36
CA GLN A 185 0.61 19.53 -12.24
C GLN A 185 0.31 21.01 -12.49
N ALA A 186 0.60 21.53 -13.68
CA ALA A 186 0.32 22.92 -14.05
C ALA A 186 -1.18 23.24 -13.98
N ASN A 187 -2.03 22.34 -14.49
CA ASN A 187 -3.48 22.48 -14.40
C ASN A 187 -3.96 22.49 -12.94
N ALA A 188 -3.41 21.62 -12.10
CA ALA A 188 -3.74 21.57 -10.67
C ALA A 188 -3.32 22.86 -9.95
N VAL A 189 -2.14 23.41 -10.25
CA VAL A 189 -1.68 24.70 -9.70
C VAL A 189 -2.61 25.84 -10.15
N GLN A 190 -2.96 25.91 -11.43
CA GLN A 190 -3.87 26.92 -11.97
C GLN A 190 -5.25 26.85 -11.30
N ALA A 191 -5.74 25.63 -11.06
CA ALA A 191 -7.01 25.37 -10.38
C ALA A 191 -6.94 25.57 -8.85
N LYS A 192 -5.77 25.91 -8.28
CA LYS A 192 -5.52 25.93 -6.83
C LYS A 192 -5.86 24.60 -6.14
N GLY A 193 -5.71 23.50 -6.88
CA GLY A 193 -6.04 22.15 -6.46
C GLY A 193 -4.89 21.39 -5.80
N THR A 194 -3.73 22.01 -5.60
CA THR A 194 -2.55 21.37 -4.97
C THR A 194 -2.49 21.66 -3.47
N VAL A 195 -1.93 20.71 -2.72
CA VAL A 195 -1.70 20.83 -1.27
C VAL A 195 -0.30 20.35 -0.91
N VAL A 196 0.19 20.74 0.27
CA VAL A 196 1.34 20.09 0.91
C VAL A 196 0.79 19.00 1.81
N ALA A 197 1.31 17.78 1.69
CA ALA A 197 0.88 16.68 2.56
C ALA A 197 1.33 16.91 4.00
N ASP A 198 0.44 16.66 4.96
CA ASP A 198 0.78 16.50 6.37
C ASP A 198 1.31 15.08 6.61
N THR A 199 2.57 14.88 6.25
CA THR A 199 3.24 13.58 6.32
C THR A 199 3.67 13.27 7.76
N PRO A 200 3.16 12.19 8.41
CA PRO A 200 3.54 11.83 9.77
C PRO A 200 4.92 11.16 9.81
N VAL A 201 5.98 11.95 9.67
CA VAL A 201 7.37 11.50 9.42
C VAL A 201 7.86 10.49 10.47
N ASP A 202 7.67 10.75 11.76
CA ASP A 202 8.15 9.86 12.83
C ASP A 202 7.43 8.50 12.84
N SER A 203 6.13 8.51 12.54
CA SER A 203 5.34 7.29 12.39
C SER A 203 5.86 6.47 11.21
N ILE A 204 6.06 7.11 10.05
CA ILE A 204 6.56 6.41 8.86
C ILE A 204 7.97 5.86 9.08
N ARG A 205 8.86 6.57 9.78
CA ARG A 205 10.19 6.03 10.15
C ARG A 205 10.09 4.73 10.92
N THR A 206 9.16 4.65 11.88
CA THR A 206 8.93 3.44 12.68
C THR A 206 8.45 2.28 11.78
N VAL A 207 7.55 2.58 10.84
CA VAL A 207 7.05 1.59 9.87
C VAL A 207 8.15 1.11 8.92
N CYS A 208 8.99 2.01 8.41
CA CYS A 208 10.13 1.69 7.56
C CYS A 208 11.12 0.76 8.29
N ALA A 209 11.47 1.06 9.54
CA ALA A 209 12.36 0.22 10.34
C ALA A 209 11.78 -1.17 10.59
N ALA A 210 10.48 -1.26 10.88
CA ALA A 210 9.77 -2.54 11.04
C ALA A 210 9.78 -3.36 9.74
N ALA A 211 9.54 -2.71 8.59
CA ALA A 211 9.60 -3.35 7.28
C ALA A 211 11.02 -3.85 6.95
N ALA A 212 12.07 -3.08 7.25
CA ALA A 212 13.46 -3.49 7.04
C ALA A 212 13.84 -4.74 7.86
N LYS A 213 13.37 -4.82 9.11
CA LYS A 213 13.53 -6.03 9.94
C LYS A 213 12.82 -7.23 9.32
N LYS A 214 11.58 -7.05 8.86
CA LYS A 214 10.78 -8.11 8.21
C LYS A 214 11.39 -8.55 6.88
N PHE A 215 11.89 -7.62 6.07
CA PHE A 215 12.64 -7.91 4.85
C PHE A 215 13.82 -8.84 5.13
N THR A 216 14.62 -8.53 6.16
CA THR A 216 15.76 -9.35 6.57
C THR A 216 15.34 -10.78 6.96
N GLN A 217 14.18 -10.93 7.61
CA GLN A 217 13.64 -12.25 7.97
C GLN A 217 13.19 -13.04 6.73
N LEU A 218 12.42 -12.40 5.84
CA LEU A 218 11.91 -13.02 4.60
C LEU A 218 13.04 -13.48 3.67
N ARG A 219 14.17 -12.79 3.68
CA ARG A 219 15.36 -13.11 2.88
C ARG A 219 16.16 -14.31 3.40
N LYS A 220 16.10 -14.62 4.71
CA LYS A 220 16.87 -15.70 5.36
C LYS A 220 16.25 -17.09 5.25
N GLY A 221 14.93 -17.19 5.12
CA GLY A 221 14.19 -18.44 4.92
C GLY A 221 13.94 -18.74 3.45
#